data_AF-A0A920S418-F1
#
_entry.id   AF-A0A920S418-F1
#
_cell.length_a   1.000
_cell.length_b   1.000
_cell.length_c   1.000
_cell.angle_alpha   90.00
_cell.angle_beta   90.00
_cell.angle_gamma   90.00
#
_symmetry.space_group_name_H-M   'P 1'
#
loop_
_entity.id
_entity.type
_entity.pdbx_description
1 polymer ?
#
loop_
_entity_poly.entity_id
_entity_poly.type
_entity_poly.pdbx_seq_one_letter_code
_entity_poly.pdbx_strand_id
1 'polypeptide(L)' 'MCTIGIPCVVYMGAVDIERQAPNVDRMRQLGAEVIPVTTGDQTLRARWTKLSEIG' A
#
# COMPACT_ATOMS: atom_id res chain seq x y z
N MET A 1 -8.14 9.41 -3.58
CA MET A 1 -8.36 8.86 -4.93
C MET A 1 -7.15 9.26 -5.75
N CYS A 2 -6.43 8.32 -6.35
CA CYS A 2 -5.26 8.67 -7.16
C CYS A 2 -5.72 9.39 -8.44
N THR A 3 -5.14 10.56 -8.67
CA THR A 3 -5.45 11.43 -9.80
C THR A 3 -5.00 10.78 -11.10
N ILE A 4 -5.82 10.84 -12.14
CA ILE A 4 -5.56 10.22 -13.44
C ILE A 4 -4.22 10.74 -13.98
N GLY A 5 -3.23 9.85 -14.13
CA GLY A 5 -1.91 10.16 -14.70
C GLY A 5 -0.70 9.88 -13.80
N ILE A 6 -0.89 9.52 -12.51
CA ILE A 6 0.21 9.17 -11.61
C ILE A 6 0.11 7.69 -11.23
N PRO A 7 1.17 6.88 -11.43
CA PRO A 7 1.19 5.50 -10.96
C PRO A 7 1.04 5.50 -9.43
N CYS A 8 0.02 4.79 -8.95
CA CYS A 8 -0.39 4.80 -7.56
C CYS A 8 -0.14 3.42 -6.95
N VAL A 9 0.91 3.33 -6.14
CA VAL A 9 1.26 2.10 -5.41
C VAL A 9 0.90 2.28 -3.94
N VAL A 10 0.02 1.43 -3.44
CA VAL A 10 -0.46 1.39 -2.06
C VAL A 10 0.18 0.21 -1.35
N TYR A 11 0.96 0.48 -0.30
CA TYR A 11 1.50 -0.56 0.57
C TYR A 11 0.56 -0.78 1.75
N MET A 12 0.09 -2.01 1.91
CA MET A 12 -0.88 -2.38 2.96
C MET A 12 -0.44 -3.66 3.66
N GLY A 13 -0.69 -3.77 4.97
CA GLY A 13 -0.38 -4.98 5.72
C GLY A 13 -1.10 -6.19 5.15
N ALA A 14 -0.45 -7.36 5.12
CA ALA A 14 -1.07 -8.58 4.57
C ALA A 14 -2.41 -8.90 5.26
N VAL A 15 -2.47 -8.72 6.59
CA VAL A 15 -3.70 -8.91 7.39
C VAL A 15 -4.78 -7.88 7.05
N ASP A 16 -4.40 -6.63 6.76
CA ASP A 16 -5.36 -5.59 6.38
C ASP A 16 -5.93 -5.82 4.98
N ILE A 17 -5.13 -6.36 4.06
CA ILE A 17 -5.59 -6.75 2.71
C ILE A 17 -6.67 -7.82 2.82
N GLU A 18 -6.46 -8.83 3.66
CA GLU A 18 -7.44 -9.89 3.90
C GLU A 18 -8.71 -9.34 4.56
N ARG A 19 -8.55 -8.50 5.59
CA ARG A 19 -9.68 -7.91 6.33
C ARG A 19 -10.49 -6.90 5.51
N GLN A 20 -9.85 -6.25 4.53
CA GLN A 20 -10.45 -5.18 3.72
C GLN A 20 -10.50 -5.53 2.23
N ALA A 21 -10.66 -6.80 1.88
CA ALA A 21 -10.72 -7.26 0.49
C ALA A 21 -11.63 -6.41 -0.42
N PRO A 22 -12.86 -6.00 -0.01
CA PRO A 22 -13.72 -5.16 -0.86
C PRO A 22 -13.12 -3.79 -1.20
N ASN A 23 -12.33 -3.21 -0.28
CA ASN A 23 -11.67 -1.93 -0.49
C ASN A 23 -10.44 -2.09 -1.39
N VAL A 24 -9.68 -3.18 -1.21
CA VAL A 24 -8.53 -3.51 -2.06
C VAL A 24 -8.98 -3.74 -3.50
N ASP A 25 -10.12 -4.42 -3.70
CA ASP A 25 -10.67 -4.65 -5.03
C ASP A 25 -11.12 -3.33 -5.69
N ARG A 26 -11.76 -2.44 -4.93
CA ARG A 26 -12.10 -1.09 -5.42
C ARG A 26 -10.84 -0.30 -5.77
N MET A 27 -9.77 -0.39 -4.98
CA MET A 27 -8.49 0.29 -5.28
C MET A 27 -7.87 -0.23 -6.59
N ARG A 28 -7.86 -1.55 -6.81
CA ARG A 28 -7.38 -2.16 -8.05
C ARG A 28 -8.22 -1.76 -9.27
N GLN A 29 -9.54 -1.72 -9.14
CA GLN A 29 -10.45 -1.25 -10.20
C GLN A 29 -10.22 0.21 -10.58
N LEU A 30 -9.77 1.03 -9.62
CA LEU A 30 -9.40 2.43 -9.84
C LEU A 30 -7.97 2.61 -10.37
N GLY A 31 -7.25 1.51 -10.64
CA GLY A 31 -5.90 1.53 -11.21
C GLY A 31 -4.77 1.68 -10.18
N ALA A 32 -5.03 1.44 -8.89
CA ALA A 32 -3.98 1.40 -7.88
C ALA A 32 -3.39 -0.01 -7.74
N GLU A 33 -2.08 -0.09 -7.64
CA GLU A 33 -1.36 -1.33 -7.32
C GLU A 33 -1.27 -1.49 -5.80
N VAL A 34 -1.83 -2.57 -5.25
CA VAL A 34 -1.79 -2.83 -3.80
C VAL A 34 -0.76 -3.91 -3.49
N ILE A 35 0.32 -3.53 -2.80
CA ILE A 35 1.43 -4.43 -2.47
C ILE A 35 1.37 -4.81 -0.98
N PRO A 36 1.30 -6.12 -0.64
CA PRO A 36 1.31 -6.59 0.73
C PRO A 36 2.66 -6.34 1.40
N VAL A 37 2.66 -5.82 2.63
CA VAL A 37 3.85 -5.75 3.48
C VAL A 37 3.83 -6.85 4.53
N THR A 38 4.91 -7.65 4.56
CA THR A 38 5.07 -8.82 5.43
C THR A 38 6.15 -8.64 6.52
N THR A 39 6.90 -7.52 6.51
CA THR A 39 8.01 -7.24 7.45
C THR A 39 7.89 -5.86 8.08
N GLY A 40 8.07 -5.79 9.41
CA GLY A 40 8.11 -4.55 10.21
C GLY A 40 6.72 -4.06 10.62
N ASP A 41 6.62 -3.59 11.87
CA ASP A 41 5.39 -3.21 12.58
C ASP A 41 4.34 -2.62 11.65
N GLN A 42 3.24 -3.37 11.51
CA GLN A 42 2.08 -3.27 10.62
C GLN A 42 1.42 -1.87 10.60
N THR A 43 2.19 -0.83 10.28
CA THR A 43 1.84 0.58 10.37
C THR A 43 2.63 1.39 9.35
N LEU A 44 2.00 2.43 8.81
CA LEU A 44 2.53 3.30 7.76
C LEU A 44 3.80 4.09 8.16
N ARG A 45 4.16 4.14 9.46
CA ARG A 45 5.25 4.99 9.97
C ARG A 45 6.63 4.34 9.91
N ALA A 46 6.71 3.01 9.99
CA ALA A 46 8.01 2.32 10.07
C ALA A 46 8.75 2.24 8.72
N ARG A 47 8.04 2.33 7.59
CA ARG A 47 8.64 2.14 6.26
C ARG A 47 9.35 3.39 5.71
N TRP A 48 8.93 4.60 6.13
CA TRP A 48 9.57 5.85 5.68
C TRP A 48 11.02 5.96 6.14
N THR A 49 11.34 5.50 7.35
CA THR A 49 12.70 5.57 7.91
C THR A 49 13.72 4.76 7.10
N LYS A 50 13.28 3.68 6.43
CA LYS A 50 14.18 2.80 5.68
C LYS A 50 14.40 3.23 4.22
N LEU A 51 13.52 4.07 3.67
CA LEU A 51 13.65 4.61 2.32
C LEU A 51 14.55 5.86 2.27
N SER A 52 14.64 6.64 3.36
CA SER A 52 15.55 7.80 3.44
C SER A 52 17.03 7.44 3.66
N GLU A 53 17.34 6.17 3.95
CA GLU A 53 18.72 5.69 4.08
C GLU A 53 19.24 5.06 2.77
N ILE A 54 18.40 4.98 1.73
CA ILE A 54 18.75 4.47 0.41
C ILE A 54 18.46 5.57 -0.62
N GLY A 55 19.28 6.62 -0.62
CA GLY A 55 19.29 7.68 -1.64
C GLY A 55 19.16 9.09 -1.08
#